data_AF-A0A845YE72-F1
#
_entry.id   AF-A0A845YE72-F1
#
_cell.length_a   1.000
_cell.length_b   1.000
_cell.length_c   1.000
_cell.angle_alpha   90.00
_cell.angle_beta   90.00
_cell.angle_gamma   90.00
#
_symmetry.space_group_name_H-M   'P 1'
#
loop_
_entity.id
_entity.type
_entity.pdbx_description
1 polymer ?
#
loop_
_entity_poly.entity_id
_entity_poly.type
_entity_poly.pdbx_seq_one_letter_code
_entity_poly.pdbx_strand_id
1 'polypeptide(L)'
;MMQALTRLTLDHPDYYYDRKTNRYKYKDTNRFAPKQAILALTKKYRDHSKADLIKLAHQYHSGQLSLEQFQRLAASNIKQIHLAEAILGAGGVEVMTPARFLIVARQLKRQYYTGIDPLTRDRFGLKHLAADIVDGISEAQLANRLRMYGDAAKVSFWSVKTDVARSQDNTEARRVLGRTHQHCEQCLRYAALGWVSIEQLILPTQQCECRSQCKCTVEFRSLHTLNKKPQRK
;
A
#
# COMPACT_ATOMS: atom_id res chain seq x y z
N MET A 1 24.73 -4.79 6.06
CA MET A 1 23.56 -3.88 6.16
C MET A 1 22.30 -4.36 5.40
N MET A 2 22.11 -5.67 5.18
CA MET A 2 20.93 -6.20 4.45
C MET A 2 19.97 -7.01 5.35
N GLN A 3 20.28 -7.14 6.65
CA GLN A 3 19.51 -7.94 7.60
C GLN A 3 18.40 -7.17 8.32
N ALA A 4 18.31 -5.85 8.16
CA ALA A 4 17.36 -5.00 8.89
C ALA A 4 16.11 -4.57 8.08
N LEU A 5 16.07 -4.86 6.77
CA LEU A 5 14.95 -4.44 5.89
C LEU A 5 13.86 -5.49 5.73
N THR A 6 14.08 -6.72 6.21
CA THR A 6 13.21 -7.85 5.85
C THR A 6 12.71 -8.53 7.09
N ARG A 7 11.48 -8.17 7.49
CA ARG A 7 10.44 -9.08 7.95
C ARG A 7 9.17 -8.29 8.21
N LEU A 8 8.21 -8.43 7.32
CA LEU A 8 6.83 -8.46 7.77
C LEU A 8 6.69 -9.79 8.54
N THR A 9 7.02 -9.82 9.83
CA THR A 9 6.46 -10.84 10.70
C THR A 9 5.00 -10.49 10.80
N LEU A 10 4.20 -11.07 9.90
CA LEU A 10 2.79 -11.35 10.18
C LEU A 10 2.82 -12.30 11.37
N ASP A 11 3.06 -11.75 12.56
CA ASP A 11 3.11 -12.55 13.78
C ASP A 11 1.67 -12.98 14.03
N HIS A 12 1.41 -14.22 13.64
CA HIS A 12 0.10 -14.82 13.72
C HIS A 12 0.25 -16.11 14.53
N PRO A 13 -0.67 -16.40 15.46
CA PRO A 13 -0.59 -17.61 16.27
C PRO A 13 -0.48 -18.88 15.43
N ASP A 14 -1.02 -18.87 14.21
CA ASP A 14 -1.10 -20.06 13.36
C ASP A 14 0.01 -20.18 12.30
N TYR A 15 0.76 -19.12 12.01
CA TYR A 15 1.72 -19.11 10.89
C TYR A 15 3.11 -18.64 11.31
N TYR A 16 4.13 -19.17 10.65
CA TYR A 16 5.49 -18.62 10.71
C TYR A 16 6.13 -18.58 9.32
N TYR A 17 7.06 -17.64 9.13
CA TYR A 17 7.80 -17.51 7.88
C TYR A 17 9.08 -18.35 7.92
N ASP A 18 9.15 -19.38 7.08
CA ASP A 18 10.35 -20.20 6.91
C ASP A 18 11.35 -19.49 5.98
N ARG A 19 12.47 -19.05 6.55
CA ARG A 19 13.54 -18.33 5.86
C ARG A 19 14.27 -19.19 4.83
N LYS A 20 14.33 -20.50 5.02
CA LYS A 20 15.06 -21.40 4.12
C LYS A 20 14.31 -21.57 2.81
N THR A 21 12.98 -21.67 2.91
CA THR A 21 12.10 -21.91 1.77
C THR A 21 11.43 -20.64 1.24
N ASN A 22 11.57 -19.52 1.95
CA ASN A 22 10.87 -18.25 1.69
C ASN A 22 9.35 -18.40 1.60
N ARG A 23 8.78 -19.28 2.43
CA ARG A 23 7.35 -19.61 2.43
C ARG A 23 6.81 -19.60 3.85
N TYR A 24 5.54 -19.25 3.98
CA TYR A 24 4.84 -19.43 5.24
C TYR A 24 4.46 -20.90 5.45
N LYS A 25 4.54 -21.32 6.70
CA LYS A 25 4.08 -22.62 7.17
C LYS A 25 3.10 -22.44 8.31
N TYR A 26 2.18 -23.37 8.44
CA TYR A 26 1.36 -23.49 9.63
C TYR A 26 2.23 -23.92 10.81
N LYS A 27 2.05 -23.30 11.98
CA LYS A 27 2.81 -23.60 13.20
C LYS A 27 2.48 -24.99 13.77
N ASP A 28 1.23 -25.43 13.63
CA ASP A 28 0.72 -26.70 14.18
C ASP A 28 1.16 -27.94 13.37
N THR A 29 1.15 -27.85 12.05
CA THR A 29 1.39 -28.98 11.14
C THR A 29 2.71 -28.89 10.40
N ASN A 30 3.39 -27.75 10.48
CA ASN A 30 4.61 -27.44 9.72
C ASN A 30 4.45 -27.53 8.18
N ARG A 31 3.22 -27.67 7.69
CA ARG A 31 2.89 -27.71 6.26
C ARG A 31 2.93 -26.31 5.67
N PHE A 32 3.22 -26.20 4.38
CA PHE A 32 3.16 -24.91 3.69
C PHE A 32 1.75 -24.34 3.70
N ALA A 33 1.64 -23.07 4.08
CA ALA A 33 0.40 -22.34 3.98
C ALA A 33 0.07 -22.06 2.51
N PRO A 34 -1.19 -22.24 2.08
CA PRO A 34 -1.60 -21.87 0.74
C PRO A 34 -1.53 -20.35 0.58
N LYS A 35 -1.15 -19.92 -0.62
CA LYS A 35 -1.04 -18.49 -0.99
C LYS A 35 -2.27 -17.67 -0.59
N GLN A 36 -3.46 -18.23 -0.83
CA GLN A 36 -4.73 -17.58 -0.49
C GLN A 36 -4.90 -17.33 1.02
N ALA A 37 -4.44 -18.25 1.87
CA ALA A 37 -4.48 -18.05 3.33
C ALA A 37 -3.56 -16.91 3.74
N ILE A 38 -2.37 -16.80 3.14
CA ILE A 38 -1.42 -15.70 3.43
C ILE A 38 -1.94 -14.35 2.95
N LEU A 39 -2.59 -14.30 1.80
CA LEU A 39 -3.24 -13.08 1.33
C LEU A 39 -4.40 -12.66 2.24
N ALA A 40 -5.23 -13.61 2.68
CA ALA A 40 -6.29 -13.34 3.63
C ALA A 40 -5.74 -12.83 4.97
N LEU A 41 -4.67 -13.45 5.48
CA LEU A 41 -3.96 -13.03 6.69
C LEU A 41 -3.39 -11.61 6.53
N THR A 42 -2.70 -11.33 5.43
CA THR A 42 -2.12 -10.02 5.14
C THR A 42 -3.19 -8.94 5.08
N LYS A 43 -4.36 -9.26 4.50
CA LYS A 43 -5.52 -8.37 4.49
C LYS A 43 -6.03 -8.07 5.90
N LYS A 44 -6.22 -9.10 6.73
CA LYS A 44 -6.65 -8.93 8.14
C LYS A 44 -5.65 -8.08 8.92
N TYR A 45 -4.36 -8.37 8.78
CA TYR A 45 -3.29 -7.62 9.42
C TYR A 45 -3.30 -6.14 9.02
N ARG A 46 -3.42 -5.85 7.72
CA ARG A 46 -3.57 -4.47 7.23
C ARG A 46 -4.77 -3.77 7.86
N ASP A 47 -5.93 -4.44 7.88
CA ASP A 47 -7.18 -3.86 8.40
C ASP A 47 -7.05 -3.58 9.92
N HIS A 48 -6.38 -4.47 10.66
CA HIS A 48 -6.04 -4.27 12.08
C HIS A 48 -5.07 -3.09 12.28
N SER A 49 -3.97 -3.04 11.53
CA SER A 49 -2.99 -1.94 11.63
C SER A 49 -3.60 -0.57 11.30
N LYS A 50 -4.60 -0.50 10.41
CA LYS A 50 -5.38 0.72 10.18
C LYS A 50 -6.21 1.12 11.39
N ALA A 51 -6.87 0.16 12.03
CA ALA A 51 -7.65 0.41 13.25
C ALA A 51 -6.73 0.87 14.40
N ASP A 52 -5.58 0.22 14.58
CA ASP A 52 -4.60 0.60 15.60
C ASP A 52 -4.04 1.99 15.38
N LEU A 53 -3.81 2.38 14.12
CA LEU A 53 -3.39 3.74 13.79
C LEU A 53 -4.42 4.78 14.29
N ILE A 54 -5.72 4.50 14.23
CA ILE A 54 -6.76 5.39 14.77
C ILE A 54 -6.75 5.38 16.31
N LYS A 55 -6.56 4.22 16.94
CA LYS A 55 -6.44 4.13 18.41
C LYS A 55 -5.30 4.97 18.96
N LEU A 56 -4.18 5.10 18.23
CA LEU A 56 -3.05 5.95 18.64
C LEU A 56 -3.46 7.42 18.82
N ALA A 57 -4.45 7.93 18.07
CA ALA A 57 -4.94 9.30 18.25
C ALA A 57 -5.59 9.47 19.63
N HIS A 58 -6.48 8.55 20.01
CA HIS A 58 -7.13 8.55 21.32
C HIS A 58 -6.10 8.42 22.45
N GLN A 59 -5.18 7.46 22.35
CA GLN A 59 -4.14 7.22 23.37
C GLN A 59 -3.24 8.44 23.55
N TYR A 60 -2.93 9.17 22.47
CA TYR A 60 -2.20 10.42 22.56
C TYR A 60 -3.00 11.51 23.28
N HIS A 61 -4.24 11.77 22.86
CA HIS A 61 -5.07 12.82 23.46
C HIS A 61 -5.46 12.54 24.91
N SER A 62 -5.63 11.27 25.28
CA SER A 62 -5.90 10.86 26.66
C SER A 62 -4.64 10.86 27.55
N GLY A 63 -3.50 11.34 27.04
CA GLY A 63 -2.23 11.42 27.79
C GLY A 63 -1.54 10.06 28.05
N GLN A 64 -1.97 8.99 27.40
CA GLN A 64 -1.36 7.65 27.56
C GLN A 64 -0.06 7.50 26.76
N LEU A 65 0.14 8.33 25.72
CA LEU A 65 1.35 8.35 24.90
C LEU A 65 1.97 9.75 24.89
N SER A 66 3.29 9.82 25.03
CA SER A 66 4.04 11.03 24.68
C SER A 66 4.04 11.24 23.16
N LEU A 67 4.34 12.46 22.71
CA LEU A 67 4.46 12.76 21.28
C LEU A 67 5.49 11.85 20.58
N GLU A 68 6.64 11.61 21.22
CA GLU A 68 7.68 10.73 20.69
C GLU A 68 7.19 9.28 20.54
N GLN A 69 6.52 8.76 21.57
CA GLN A 69 5.95 7.41 21.55
C GLN A 69 4.89 7.29 20.45
N PHE A 70 3.99 8.28 20.35
CA PHE A 70 2.99 8.36 19.29
C PHE A 70 3.63 8.34 17.91
N GLN A 71 4.62 9.20 17.64
CA GLN A 71 5.28 9.27 16.33
C GLN A 71 5.94 7.94 15.96
N ARG A 72 6.63 7.30 16.90
CA ARG A 72 7.30 6.01 16.68
C ARG A 72 6.29 4.90 16.37
N LEU A 73 5.21 4.82 17.13
CA LEU A 73 4.15 3.82 16.94
C LEU A 73 3.40 4.06 15.62
N ALA A 74 3.07 5.31 15.30
CA ALA A 74 2.43 5.68 14.05
C ALA A 74 3.30 5.36 12.84
N ALA A 75 4.60 5.68 12.90
CA ALA A 75 5.56 5.31 11.84
C ALA A 75 5.66 3.80 11.66
N SER A 76 5.71 3.04 12.76
CA SER A 76 5.69 1.58 12.70
C SER A 76 4.42 1.07 12.00
N ASN A 77 3.23 1.50 12.43
CA ASN A 77 1.97 1.07 11.83
C ASN A 77 1.87 1.45 10.35
N ILE A 78 2.28 2.65 9.96
CA ILE A 78 2.31 3.08 8.55
C ILE A 78 3.24 2.18 7.73
N LYS A 79 4.45 1.86 8.22
CA LYS A 79 5.36 0.89 7.59
C LYS A 79 4.66 -0.45 7.35
N GLN A 80 3.99 -0.96 8.38
CA GLN A 80 3.33 -2.26 8.32
C GLN A 80 2.19 -2.29 7.30
N ILE A 81 1.35 -1.25 7.25
CA ILE A 81 0.25 -1.16 6.28
C ILE A 81 0.81 -1.10 4.84
N HIS A 82 1.85 -0.30 4.60
CA HIS A 82 2.49 -0.20 3.28
C HIS A 82 3.12 -1.51 2.82
N LEU A 83 3.79 -2.23 3.72
CA LEU A 83 4.35 -3.55 3.42
C LEU A 83 3.25 -4.58 3.14
N ALA A 84 2.17 -4.58 3.93
CA ALA A 84 1.03 -5.48 3.70
C ALA A 84 0.37 -5.21 2.33
N GLU A 85 0.13 -3.94 1.98
CA GLU A 85 -0.39 -3.57 0.66
C GLU A 85 0.55 -3.95 -0.49
N ALA A 86 1.87 -3.79 -0.30
CA ALA A 86 2.86 -4.23 -1.28
C ALA A 86 2.84 -5.75 -1.50
N ILE A 87 2.76 -6.55 -0.43
CA ILE A 87 2.64 -8.02 -0.53
C ILE A 87 1.36 -8.42 -1.25
N LEU A 88 0.23 -7.78 -0.93
CA LEU A 88 -1.03 -8.01 -1.63
C LEU A 88 -0.92 -7.66 -3.12
N GLY A 89 -0.24 -6.55 -3.45
CA GLY A 89 0.02 -6.12 -4.83
C GLY A 89 0.95 -7.06 -5.58
N ALA A 90 1.95 -7.61 -4.90
CA ALA A 90 2.85 -8.63 -5.45
C ALA A 90 2.16 -9.97 -5.67
N GLY A 91 1.04 -10.19 -4.97
CA GLY A 91 0.35 -11.47 -4.89
C GLY A 91 0.94 -12.40 -3.82
N GLY A 92 1.97 -12.03 -3.08
CA GLY A 92 2.58 -12.88 -2.06
C GLY A 92 3.94 -12.38 -1.62
N VAL A 93 4.41 -12.87 -0.48
CA VAL A 93 5.72 -12.48 0.09
C VAL A 93 6.88 -13.05 -0.75
N GLU A 94 6.67 -14.21 -1.36
CA GLU A 94 7.64 -14.93 -2.18
C GLU A 94 8.02 -14.15 -3.45
N VAL A 95 7.15 -13.22 -3.85
CA VAL A 95 7.34 -12.34 -5.01
C VAL A 95 7.98 -11.00 -4.59
N MET A 96 8.24 -10.76 -3.31
CA MET A 96 8.85 -9.51 -2.83
C MET A 96 10.38 -9.53 -2.98
N THR A 97 10.87 -8.95 -4.07
CA THR A 97 12.32 -8.76 -4.32
C THR A 97 12.86 -7.53 -3.58
N PRO A 98 14.19 -7.39 -3.43
CA PRO A 98 14.80 -6.17 -2.89
C PRO A 98 14.35 -4.89 -3.61
N ALA A 99 14.21 -4.92 -4.94
CA ALA A 99 13.71 -3.80 -5.72
C ALA A 99 12.27 -3.39 -5.33
N ARG A 100 11.40 -4.37 -5.05
CA ARG A 100 10.02 -4.13 -4.59
C ARG A 100 9.98 -3.57 -3.17
N PHE A 101 10.90 -3.97 -2.29
CA PHE A 101 11.04 -3.31 -0.99
C PHE A 101 11.51 -1.86 -1.12
N LEU A 102 12.37 -1.54 -2.09
CA LEU A 102 12.78 -0.16 -2.37
C LEU A 102 11.62 0.71 -2.87
N ILE A 103 10.67 0.14 -3.63
CA ILE A 103 9.41 0.84 -3.97
C ILE A 103 8.69 1.27 -2.70
N VAL A 104 8.53 0.37 -1.72
CA VAL A 104 7.88 0.66 -0.44
C VAL A 104 8.67 1.71 0.36
N ALA A 105 9.98 1.56 0.45
CA ALA A 105 10.83 2.50 1.19
C ALA A 105 10.72 3.94 0.65
N ARG A 106 10.64 4.13 -0.67
CA ARG A 106 10.41 5.44 -1.28
C ARG A 106 9.05 6.04 -0.89
N GLN A 107 8.01 5.22 -0.81
CA GLN A 107 6.69 5.69 -0.35
C GLN A 107 6.71 6.08 1.12
N LEU A 108 7.36 5.29 1.97
CA LEU A 108 7.51 5.61 3.40
C LEU A 108 8.30 6.90 3.62
N LYS A 109 9.37 7.14 2.85
CA LYS A 109 10.11 8.41 2.91
C LYS A 109 9.19 9.62 2.68
N ARG A 110 8.22 9.50 1.76
CA ARG A 110 7.20 10.54 1.55
C ARG A 110 6.22 10.64 2.72
N GLN A 111 5.74 9.52 3.26
CA GLN A 111 4.84 9.53 4.42
C GLN A 111 5.49 10.07 5.69
N TYR A 112 6.82 10.00 5.80
CA TYR A 112 7.51 10.45 7.00
C TYR A 112 8.03 11.88 6.88
N TYR A 113 8.65 12.24 5.75
CA TYR A 113 9.53 13.41 5.70
C TYR A 113 9.36 14.31 4.48
N THR A 114 9.13 13.74 3.29
CA THR A 114 9.25 14.48 2.02
C THR A 114 7.95 14.51 1.21
N GLY A 115 6.81 14.33 1.87
CA GLY A 115 5.51 14.32 1.23
C GLY A 115 5.16 15.71 0.70
N ILE A 116 4.87 15.81 -0.58
CA ILE A 116 4.30 16.99 -1.23
C ILE A 116 3.11 16.54 -2.07
N ASP A 117 1.96 17.18 -1.88
CA ASP A 117 0.78 16.95 -2.71
C ASP A 117 1.04 17.48 -4.13
N PRO A 118 0.85 16.68 -5.18
CA PRO A 118 1.16 17.11 -6.54
C PRO A 118 0.19 18.17 -7.07
N LEU A 119 -1.02 18.29 -6.51
CA LEU A 119 -2.04 19.24 -6.95
C LEU A 119 -1.98 20.54 -6.14
N THR A 120 -1.88 20.45 -4.81
CA THR A 120 -1.91 21.64 -3.93
C THR A 120 -0.54 22.15 -3.54
N ARG A 121 0.52 21.36 -3.74
CA ARG A 121 1.91 21.66 -3.29
C ARG A 121 2.08 21.68 -1.77
N ASP A 122 1.04 21.33 -1.01
CA ASP A 122 1.11 21.24 0.44
C ASP A 122 2.07 20.13 0.88
N ARG A 123 2.81 20.40 1.96
CA ARG A 123 3.65 19.40 2.60
C ARG A 123 2.79 18.47 3.46
N PHE A 124 3.11 17.19 3.45
CA PHE A 124 2.47 16.19 4.29
C PHE A 124 3.49 15.19 4.85
N GLY A 125 3.08 14.45 5.87
CA GLY A 125 3.86 13.38 6.47
C GLY A 125 3.97 13.54 7.99
N LEU A 126 4.47 12.51 8.67
CA LEU A 126 4.55 12.48 10.14
C LEU A 126 5.37 13.64 10.72
N LYS A 127 6.40 14.12 10.01
CA LYS A 127 7.16 15.31 10.39
C LYS A 127 6.25 16.54 10.51
N HIS A 128 5.32 16.72 9.57
CA HIS A 128 4.41 17.86 9.55
C HIS A 128 3.25 17.68 10.53
N LEU A 129 2.73 16.45 10.64
CA LEU A 129 1.69 16.15 11.63
C LEU A 129 2.15 16.44 13.07
N ALA A 130 3.43 16.24 13.39
CA ALA A 130 3.91 16.55 14.73
C ALA A 130 3.90 18.04 15.06
N ALA A 131 4.10 18.92 14.06
CA ALA A 131 3.91 20.36 14.25
C ALA A 131 2.42 20.66 14.50
N ASP A 132 1.52 20.13 13.66
CA ASP A 132 0.07 20.27 13.83
C ASP A 132 -0.39 19.82 15.24
N ILE A 133 0.18 18.74 15.76
CA ILE A 133 -0.10 18.23 17.11
C ILE A 133 0.34 19.21 18.20
N VAL A 134 1.54 19.80 18.07
CA VAL A 134 2.02 20.83 19.01
C VAL A 134 1.15 22.08 18.94
N ASP A 135 0.65 22.42 17.75
CA ASP A 135 -0.27 23.54 17.51
C ASP A 135 -1.72 23.24 17.99
N GLY A 136 -1.98 22.03 18.52
CA GLY A 136 -3.23 21.72 19.21
C GLY A 136 -4.37 21.24 18.32
N ILE A 137 -4.11 20.47 17.26
CA ILE A 137 -5.21 19.80 16.53
C ILE A 137 -6.08 18.94 17.45
N SER A 138 -7.37 18.88 17.16
CA SER A 138 -8.32 18.02 17.87
C SER A 138 -8.08 16.53 17.59
N GLU A 139 -8.57 15.66 18.49
CA GLU A 139 -8.51 14.20 18.31
C GLU A 139 -9.15 13.75 17.00
N ALA A 140 -10.30 14.34 16.63
CA ALA A 140 -11.00 14.04 15.39
C ALA A 140 -10.15 14.39 14.16
N GLN A 141 -9.45 15.53 14.17
CA GLN A 141 -8.53 15.93 13.11
C GLN A 141 -7.33 14.97 13.03
N LEU A 142 -6.73 14.63 14.17
CA LEU A 142 -5.61 13.67 14.24
C LEU A 142 -6.03 12.30 13.71
N ALA A 143 -7.15 11.75 14.17
CA ALA A 143 -7.71 10.49 13.71
C ALA A 143 -7.97 10.50 12.20
N ASN A 144 -8.47 11.62 11.65
CA ASN A 144 -8.67 11.76 10.22
C ASN A 144 -7.35 11.76 9.43
N ARG A 145 -6.33 12.48 9.90
CA ARG A 145 -4.98 12.47 9.30
C ARG A 145 -4.37 11.05 9.30
N LEU A 146 -4.51 10.34 10.41
CA LEU A 146 -4.04 8.95 10.54
C LEU A 146 -4.78 8.01 9.57
N ARG A 147 -6.10 8.12 9.46
CA ARG A 147 -6.88 7.38 8.45
C ARG A 147 -6.34 7.62 7.03
N MET A 148 -6.02 8.86 6.69
CA MET A 148 -5.44 9.20 5.38
C MET A 148 -4.09 8.51 5.14
N TYR A 149 -3.21 8.43 6.14
CA TYR A 149 -1.94 7.70 6.02
C TYR A 149 -2.16 6.19 5.83
N GLY A 150 -3.11 5.60 6.56
CA GLY A 150 -3.49 4.20 6.36
C GLY A 150 -4.02 3.93 4.95
N ASP A 151 -4.84 4.84 4.40
CA ASP A 151 -5.37 4.69 3.05
C ASP A 151 -4.36 5.00 1.95
N ALA A 152 -3.36 5.83 2.22
CA ALA A 152 -2.28 6.16 1.29
C ALA A 152 -1.45 4.93 0.92
N ALA A 153 -1.43 3.89 1.76
CA ALA A 153 -0.73 2.63 1.50
C ALA A 153 -1.19 1.90 0.22
N LYS A 154 -2.38 2.19 -0.31
CA LYS A 154 -2.82 1.69 -1.63
C LYS A 154 -1.83 2.02 -2.76
N VAL A 155 -1.07 3.11 -2.63
CA VAL A 155 -0.02 3.44 -3.61
C VAL A 155 1.05 2.35 -3.67
N SER A 156 1.38 1.70 -2.55
CA SER A 156 2.34 0.60 -2.50
C SER A 156 1.80 -0.65 -3.18
N PHE A 157 0.51 -0.96 -3.00
CA PHE A 157 -0.16 -2.04 -3.73
C PHE A 157 -0.03 -1.85 -5.24
N TRP A 158 -0.46 -0.70 -5.76
CA TRP A 158 -0.48 -0.47 -7.21
C TRP A 158 0.93 -0.32 -7.79
N SER A 159 1.87 0.27 -7.06
CA SER A 159 3.26 0.37 -7.51
C SER A 159 3.90 -1.00 -7.66
N VAL A 160 3.74 -1.88 -6.67
CA VAL A 160 4.31 -3.23 -6.72
C VAL A 160 3.55 -4.13 -7.70
N LYS A 161 2.22 -4.01 -7.78
CA LYS A 161 1.44 -4.76 -8.77
C LYS A 161 1.82 -4.41 -10.21
N THR A 162 2.09 -3.13 -10.47
CA THR A 162 2.58 -2.66 -11.77
C THR A 162 3.95 -3.24 -12.09
N ASP A 163 4.87 -3.25 -11.11
CA ASP A 163 6.18 -3.88 -11.26
C ASP A 163 6.08 -5.40 -11.51
N VAL A 164 5.17 -6.11 -10.84
CA VAL A 164 4.88 -7.52 -11.14
C VAL A 164 4.35 -7.70 -12.56
N ALA A 165 3.39 -6.88 -12.98
CA ALA A 165 2.84 -6.95 -14.33
C ALA A 165 3.92 -6.76 -15.40
N ARG A 166 4.87 -5.85 -15.19
CA ARG A 166 6.04 -5.65 -16.07
C ARG A 166 6.92 -6.90 -16.14
N SER A 167 7.18 -7.54 -14.99
CA SER A 167 7.95 -8.81 -14.96
C SER A 167 7.22 -10.00 -15.61
N GLN A 168 5.96 -9.81 -16.02
CA GLN A 168 5.12 -10.79 -16.73
C GLN A 168 4.83 -10.35 -18.17
N ASP A 169 5.72 -9.54 -18.75
CA ASP A 169 5.65 -9.06 -20.14
C ASP A 169 4.39 -8.25 -20.50
N ASN A 170 3.72 -7.68 -19.50
CA ASN A 170 2.65 -6.70 -19.77
C ASN A 170 3.28 -5.37 -20.15
N THR A 171 2.86 -4.85 -21.31
CA THR A 171 3.39 -3.62 -21.91
C THR A 171 2.41 -2.46 -21.79
N GLU A 172 1.13 -2.75 -21.57
CA GLU A 172 0.07 -1.76 -21.50
C GLU A 172 -0.77 -1.92 -20.23
N ALA A 173 -1.35 -0.81 -19.80
CA ALA A 173 -2.26 -0.76 -18.68
C ALA A 173 -3.36 0.26 -18.91
N ARG A 174 -4.50 0.09 -18.23
CA ARG A 174 -5.58 1.09 -18.22
C ARG A 174 -6.17 1.28 -16.84
N ARG A 175 -6.62 2.50 -16.56
CA ARG A 175 -7.39 2.84 -15.36
C ARG A 175 -8.84 2.39 -15.55
N VAL A 176 -9.38 1.69 -14.55
CA VAL A 176 -10.78 1.26 -14.54
C VAL A 176 -11.51 1.93 -13.39
N LEU A 177 -12.57 2.65 -13.70
CA LEU A 177 -13.42 3.32 -12.73
C LEU A 177 -14.12 2.29 -11.83
N GLY A 178 -14.14 2.54 -10.53
CA GLY A 178 -14.97 1.74 -9.62
C GLY A 178 -16.46 2.03 -9.83
N ARG A 179 -17.29 1.00 -9.70
CA ARG A 179 -18.69 1.00 -10.17
C ARG A 179 -19.66 1.86 -9.34
N THR A 180 -19.38 2.06 -8.05
CA THR A 180 -20.38 2.55 -7.08
C THR A 180 -19.95 3.82 -6.34
N HIS A 181 -19.05 4.62 -6.91
CA HIS A 181 -18.60 5.87 -6.28
C HIS A 181 -18.50 7.01 -7.28
N GLN A 182 -18.67 8.24 -6.78
CA GLN A 182 -18.40 9.44 -7.55
C GLN A 182 -16.89 9.57 -7.82
N HIS A 183 -16.55 9.97 -9.04
CA HIS A 183 -15.17 10.13 -9.49
C HIS A 183 -14.81 11.60 -9.60
N CYS A 184 -13.61 11.98 -9.18
CA CYS A 184 -13.03 13.29 -9.50
C CYS A 184 -12.72 13.39 -11.00
N GLU A 185 -12.59 14.61 -11.52
CA GLU A 185 -12.35 14.88 -12.95
C GLU A 185 -11.11 14.14 -13.46
N GLN A 186 -10.02 14.12 -12.68
CA GLN A 186 -8.78 13.44 -13.10
C GLN A 186 -8.99 11.93 -13.25
N CYS A 187 -9.82 11.29 -12.41
CA CYS A 187 -10.11 9.87 -12.56
C CYS A 187 -10.86 9.57 -13.85
N LEU A 188 -11.85 10.40 -14.21
CA LEU A 188 -12.59 10.29 -15.48
C LEU A 188 -11.64 10.44 -16.67
N ARG A 189 -10.77 11.45 -16.64
CA ARG A 189 -9.77 11.71 -17.70
C ARG A 189 -8.79 10.56 -17.84
N TYR A 190 -8.21 10.07 -16.74
CA TYR A 190 -7.26 8.96 -16.78
C TYR A 190 -7.88 7.65 -17.25
N ALA A 191 -9.16 7.39 -16.96
CA ALA A 191 -9.87 6.23 -17.49
C ALA A 191 -10.18 6.38 -18.99
N ALA A 192 -10.52 7.59 -19.44
CA ALA A 192 -10.82 7.88 -20.84
C ALA A 192 -9.61 7.71 -21.78
N LEU A 193 -8.38 7.78 -21.26
CA LEU A 193 -7.17 7.46 -22.03
C LEU A 193 -7.15 6.01 -22.56
N GLY A 194 -7.94 5.11 -21.97
CA GLY A 194 -7.97 3.72 -22.36
C GLY A 194 -6.65 3.01 -22.04
N TRP A 195 -6.18 2.18 -22.97
CA TRP A 195 -4.89 1.49 -22.84
C TRP A 195 -3.74 2.44 -23.17
N VAL A 196 -2.84 2.60 -22.22
CA VAL A 196 -1.60 3.38 -22.36
C VAL A 196 -0.40 2.47 -22.10
N SER A 197 0.79 2.93 -22.48
CA SER A 197 2.03 2.26 -22.07
C SER A 197 2.08 2.14 -20.55
N ILE A 198 2.52 0.98 -20.05
CA ILE A 198 2.65 0.71 -18.61
C ILE A 198 3.61 1.69 -17.91
N GLU A 199 4.49 2.35 -18.65
CA GLU A 199 5.38 3.41 -18.16
C GLU A 199 4.71 4.78 -18.04
N GLN A 200 3.63 5.01 -18.79
CA GLN A 200 2.86 6.27 -18.79
C GLN A 200 1.65 6.23 -17.85
N LEU A 201 1.40 5.07 -17.21
CA LEU A 201 0.26 4.89 -16.33
C LEU A 201 0.37 5.77 -15.07
N ILE A 202 -0.58 6.69 -14.90
CA ILE A 202 -0.81 7.37 -13.63
C ILE A 202 -1.60 6.44 -12.71
N LEU A 203 -0.98 6.00 -11.61
CA LEU A 203 -1.58 5.02 -10.73
C LEU A 203 -2.78 5.57 -9.95
N PRO A 204 -3.73 4.70 -9.54
CA PRO A 204 -4.67 5.03 -8.47
C PRO A 204 -3.96 5.70 -7.29
N THR A 205 -4.61 6.71 -6.71
CA THR A 205 -4.10 7.57 -5.63
C THR A 205 -3.04 8.60 -6.01
N GLN A 206 -2.56 8.60 -7.26
CA GLN A 206 -1.61 9.58 -7.75
C GLN A 206 -2.30 10.63 -8.61
N GLN A 207 -1.87 11.89 -8.47
CA GLN A 207 -2.28 13.02 -9.32
C GLN A 207 -3.80 13.17 -9.49
N CYS A 208 -4.59 12.82 -8.46
CA CYS A 208 -6.05 12.94 -8.49
C CYS A 208 -6.57 13.48 -7.17
N GLU A 209 -7.64 14.27 -7.21
CA GLU A 209 -8.21 14.95 -6.03
C GLU A 209 -8.71 13.97 -4.98
N CYS A 210 -9.18 12.79 -5.40
CA CYS A 210 -9.59 11.74 -4.48
C CYS A 210 -8.42 11.14 -3.68
N ARG A 211 -7.15 11.42 -4.03
CA ARG A 211 -5.94 11.07 -3.27
C ARG A 211 -5.97 9.63 -2.74
N SER A 212 -5.69 9.42 -1.46
CA SER A 212 -5.74 8.12 -0.80
C SER A 212 -7.14 7.48 -0.80
N GLN A 213 -8.21 8.25 -1.02
CA GLN A 213 -9.58 7.73 -1.11
C GLN A 213 -9.96 7.17 -2.48
N CYS A 214 -9.12 7.30 -3.51
CA CYS A 214 -9.36 6.70 -4.83
C CYS A 214 -9.76 5.21 -4.73
N LYS A 215 -10.84 4.82 -5.41
CA LYS A 215 -11.31 3.41 -5.51
C LYS A 215 -11.23 2.86 -6.94
N CYS A 216 -10.61 3.59 -7.86
CA CYS A 216 -10.33 3.10 -9.20
C CYS A 216 -9.24 2.00 -9.18
N THR A 217 -9.26 1.13 -10.19
CA THR A 217 -8.35 0.00 -10.33
C THR A 217 -7.51 0.11 -11.60
N VAL A 218 -6.66 -0.88 -11.86
CA VAL A 218 -5.81 -0.98 -13.05
C VAL A 218 -5.93 -2.39 -13.63
N GLU A 219 -6.09 -2.45 -14.94
CA GLU A 219 -5.93 -3.66 -15.75
C GLU A 219 -4.63 -3.60 -16.54
N PHE A 220 -4.02 -4.76 -16.77
CA PHE A 220 -2.76 -4.92 -17.48
C PHE A 220 -2.94 -5.89 -18.64
N ARG A 221 -2.21 -5.69 -19.73
CA ARG A 221 -2.14 -6.64 -20.85
C ARG A 221 -0.78 -6.63 -21.54
N SER A 222 -0.51 -7.71 -22.26
CA SER A 222 0.62 -7.82 -23.16
C SER A 222 0.13 -7.66 -24.61
N LEU A 223 0.82 -6.87 -25.42
CA LEU A 223 0.53 -6.78 -26.86
C LEU A 223 0.81 -8.10 -27.59
N HIS A 224 1.72 -8.93 -27.07
CA HIS A 224 2.09 -10.20 -27.69
C HIS A 224 0.96 -11.24 -27.66
N THR A 225 0.06 -11.18 -26.66
CA THR A 225 -1.07 -12.12 -26.53
C THR A 225 -2.28 -11.73 -27.37
N LEU A 226 -2.41 -10.48 -27.81
CA LEU A 226 -3.50 -10.04 -28.69
C LEU A 226 -3.34 -10.52 -30.15
N ASN A 227 -2.11 -10.82 -30.57
CA ASN A 227 -1.80 -11.23 -31.95
C ASN A 227 -1.87 -12.75 -32.17
N LYS A 228 -2.13 -13.55 -31.13
CA LYS A 228 -2.44 -14.98 -31.31
C LYS A 228 -3.92 -15.12 -31.71
N LYS A 229 -4.19 -15.11 -33.02
CA LYS A 229 -5.48 -15.59 -33.55
C LYS A 229 -5.78 -16.97 -32.95
N PRO A 230 -7.02 -17.26 -32.53
CA PRO A 230 -7.37 -18.62 -32.13
C PRO A 230 -7.11 -19.54 -33.32
N GLN A 231 -6.21 -20.51 -33.15
CA GLN A 231 -6.15 -21.65 -34.06
C GLN A 231 -7.49 -22.36 -33.94
N ARG A 232 -8.35 -22.15 -34.93
CA ARG A 232 -9.56 -22.97 -35.11
C ARG A 232 -9.07 -24.42 -35.24
N LYS A 233 -9.49 -25.27 -34.30
CA LYS A 233 -9.44 -26.72 -34.46
C LYS A 233 -10.50 -27.14 -35.47
#